data_AF-A0A0L7R0M6-F1
#
_entry.id   AF-A0A0L7R0M6-F1
#
_cell.length_a   1.000
_cell.length_b   1.000
_cell.length_c   1.000
_cell.angle_alpha   90.00
_cell.angle_beta   90.00
_cell.angle_gamma   90.00
#
_symmetry.space_group_name_H-M   'P 1'
#
loop_
_entity.id
_entity.type
_entity.pdbx_description
1 polymer ?
#
loop_
_entity_poly.entity_id
_entity_poly.type
_entity_poly.pdbx_seq_one_letter_code
_entity_poly.pdbx_strand_id
1 'polypeptide(L)'
;MKENTKFIVAEINKLLGHNYNVIYFNSLRPEELLQVLKEVLMKIQEQSDTSIDTKNVTPEETSIYILSVLRVLHYHPQVEVPGVYLSDPEVSSLYEQYTALIDRFKVVHKEREIGRKNFENASELTADLKTMEKEKEAVTIRIEKMRAKAEVGIHLLDAAHALRIEKDKERDLVLQEEQEKEITSRLETSLQRLEKELQILKKDENEVTVQTLLQHLYEVITVQTIMTNENLPAGIHEKKSRMKALNAVKQYSYLGPEQINALRNKLDAVAKEIQNLVESKISKSNIDKIEPFRQQAAAVANIKRNVLEKLEKSENSLQELLLKLKVKQELSKLVVEDVIPKGEELKKYINRLKTRGTLYKHCKAELAWLNAENSVLHRTTAILEDQFNQCNQAREILKTVKKNTSDNFSAENASSINLQLCRDISTFRTRLIPLINEIQMLREKHREFESEQEKAKKVQIEVESSMSVSINDLQSELEDRKAKLVKETEGKEKLEKSITKMKTMEERIKRDKEDPSVSDPGKSIKEELNSTIQAEEAKIKSLMLEKEHLKDTVISKEKQMQMWNDVLS
;
A
#
# COMPACT_ATOMS: atom_id res chain seq x y z
N MET A 1 -6.89 -10.34 59.42
CA MET A 1 -7.79 -10.72 60.53
C MET A 1 -9.22 -10.99 60.04
N LYS A 2 -9.99 -9.98 59.59
CA LYS A 2 -11.40 -10.17 59.16
C LYS A 2 -11.59 -11.13 57.96
N GLU A 3 -10.67 -11.11 56.99
CA GLU A 3 -10.71 -12.06 55.86
C GLU A 3 -10.40 -13.49 56.30
N ASN A 4 -9.41 -13.68 57.18
CA ASN A 4 -9.08 -15.00 57.73
C ASN A 4 -10.25 -15.59 58.54
N THR A 5 -10.92 -14.79 59.38
CA THR A 5 -12.11 -15.27 60.11
C THR A 5 -13.27 -15.61 59.18
N LYS A 6 -13.50 -14.80 58.13
CA LYS A 6 -14.51 -15.11 57.11
C LYS A 6 -14.19 -16.41 56.38
N PHE A 7 -12.92 -16.63 56.03
CA PHE A 7 -12.45 -17.86 55.39
C PHE A 7 -12.62 -19.07 56.31
N ILE A 8 -12.20 -18.98 57.58
CA ILE A 8 -12.35 -20.04 58.58
C ILE A 8 -13.83 -20.40 58.77
N VAL A 9 -14.70 -19.42 58.95
CA VAL A 9 -16.14 -19.65 59.14
C VAL A 9 -16.78 -20.28 57.91
N ALA A 10 -16.41 -19.84 56.69
CA ALA A 10 -16.91 -20.42 55.45
C ALA A 10 -16.49 -21.89 55.30
N GLU A 11 -15.23 -22.21 55.59
CA GLU A 11 -14.73 -23.59 55.43
C GLU A 11 -15.22 -24.51 56.54
N ILE A 12 -15.36 -24.02 57.79
CA ILE A 12 -15.99 -24.77 58.90
C ILE A 12 -17.44 -25.10 58.56
N ASN A 13 -18.21 -24.13 58.07
CA ASN A 13 -19.60 -24.34 57.69
C ASN A 13 -19.72 -25.37 56.55
N LYS A 14 -18.80 -25.34 55.59
CA LYS A 14 -18.75 -26.29 54.48
C LYS A 14 -18.34 -27.71 54.91
N LEU A 15 -17.40 -27.83 55.86
CA LEU A 15 -16.87 -29.12 56.33
C LEU A 15 -17.79 -29.82 57.34
N LEU A 16 -18.36 -29.07 58.29
CA LEU A 16 -19.21 -29.60 59.37
C LEU A 16 -20.71 -29.46 59.09
N GLY A 17 -21.11 -28.72 58.05
CA GLY A 17 -22.53 -28.44 57.76
C GLY A 17 -23.19 -27.50 58.76
N HIS A 18 -22.40 -26.77 59.55
CA HIS A 18 -22.90 -25.76 60.49
C HIS A 18 -23.19 -24.42 59.81
N ASN A 19 -23.98 -23.57 60.47
CA ASN A 19 -24.33 -22.22 59.99
C ASN A 19 -23.77 -21.14 60.94
N TYR A 20 -22.46 -21.16 61.20
CA TYR A 20 -21.83 -20.12 62.00
C TYR A 20 -21.83 -18.78 61.24
N ASN A 21 -22.28 -17.72 61.89
CA ASN A 21 -22.05 -16.35 61.44
C ASN A 21 -20.72 -15.82 62.00
N VAL A 22 -20.03 -14.94 61.27
CA VAL A 22 -18.70 -14.40 61.68
C VAL A 22 -18.73 -13.74 63.07
N ILE A 23 -19.85 -13.12 63.43
CA ILE A 23 -20.05 -12.53 64.76
C ILE A 23 -20.20 -13.61 65.82
N TYR A 24 -21.04 -14.62 65.55
CA TYR A 24 -21.30 -15.72 66.47
C TYR A 24 -20.07 -16.60 66.71
N PHE A 25 -19.28 -16.87 65.66
CA PHE A 25 -18.03 -17.63 65.76
C PHE A 25 -16.97 -16.93 66.62
N ASN A 26 -16.88 -15.59 66.54
CA ASN A 26 -15.97 -14.82 67.41
C ASN A 26 -16.46 -14.69 68.86
N SER A 27 -17.73 -15.01 69.12
CA SER A 27 -18.30 -15.02 70.47
C SER A 27 -18.25 -16.40 71.14
N LEU A 28 -17.71 -17.42 70.45
CA LEU A 28 -17.55 -18.77 71.02
C LEU A 28 -16.53 -18.76 72.16
N ARG A 29 -16.81 -19.53 73.21
CA ARG A 29 -15.90 -19.68 74.35
C ARG A 29 -14.67 -20.51 73.93
N PRO A 30 -13.51 -20.35 74.59
CA PRO A 30 -12.30 -21.12 74.27
C PRO A 30 -12.51 -22.64 74.27
N GLU A 31 -13.35 -23.14 75.19
CA GLU A 31 -13.74 -24.56 75.29
C GLU A 31 -14.56 -25.02 74.08
N GLU A 32 -15.48 -24.16 73.61
CA GLU A 32 -16.31 -24.42 72.42
C GLU A 32 -15.46 -24.38 71.14
N LEU A 33 -14.47 -23.49 71.06
CA LEU A 33 -13.52 -23.44 69.95
C LEU A 33 -12.63 -24.68 69.89
N LEU A 34 -12.19 -25.20 71.04
CA LEU A 34 -11.45 -26.47 71.11
C LEU A 34 -12.32 -27.65 70.67
N GLN A 35 -13.60 -27.65 71.04
CA GLN A 35 -14.54 -28.67 70.61
C GLN A 35 -14.81 -28.60 69.09
N VAL A 36 -15.01 -27.40 68.54
CA VAL A 36 -15.14 -27.20 67.08
C VAL A 36 -13.87 -27.66 66.37
N LEU A 37 -12.68 -27.36 66.90
CA LEU A 37 -11.42 -27.82 66.32
C LEU A 37 -11.30 -29.36 66.37
N LYS A 38 -11.70 -29.99 67.47
CA LYS A 38 -11.76 -31.45 67.60
C LYS A 38 -12.70 -32.06 66.55
N GLU A 39 -13.88 -31.50 66.36
CA GLU A 39 -14.86 -31.97 65.36
C GLU A 39 -14.33 -31.81 63.93
N VAL A 40 -13.67 -30.70 63.62
CA VAL A 40 -12.99 -30.49 62.33
C VAL A 40 -11.91 -31.57 62.12
N LEU A 41 -11.08 -31.85 63.12
CA LEU A 41 -10.01 -32.85 63.03
C LEU A 41 -10.54 -34.28 62.91
N MET A 42 -11.59 -34.62 63.64
CA MET A 42 -12.30 -35.91 63.52
C MET A 42 -12.84 -36.10 62.09
N LYS A 43 -13.39 -35.03 61.50
CA LYS A 43 -13.92 -35.08 60.13
C LYS A 43 -12.82 -35.25 59.08
N ILE A 44 -11.64 -34.65 59.30
CA ILE A 44 -10.47 -34.77 58.40
C ILE A 44 -9.86 -36.18 58.43
N GLN A 45 -9.91 -36.89 59.56
CA GLN A 45 -9.33 -38.24 59.69
C GLN A 45 -10.24 -39.36 59.16
N GLU A 46 -11.40 -39.05 58.57
CA GLU A 46 -12.39 -40.04 58.09
C GLU A 46 -12.74 -41.14 59.11
N GLN A 47 -12.61 -40.89 60.42
CA GLN A 47 -13.09 -41.80 61.47
C GLN A 47 -14.61 -41.65 61.58
N SER A 48 -15.33 -42.20 60.62
CA SER A 48 -16.78 -42.04 60.53
C SER A 48 -17.59 -42.89 61.51
N ASP A 49 -16.99 -43.74 62.35
CA ASP A 49 -17.79 -44.75 63.10
C ASP A 49 -17.36 -45.09 64.53
N THR A 50 -16.52 -44.28 65.19
CA THR A 50 -16.40 -44.39 66.65
C THR A 50 -17.23 -43.32 67.32
N SER A 51 -18.46 -43.71 67.66
CA SER A 51 -19.37 -43.06 68.61
C SER A 51 -18.76 -42.97 70.02
N ILE A 52 -17.56 -42.40 70.15
CA ILE A 52 -17.00 -42.05 71.45
C ILE A 52 -17.73 -40.79 71.86
N ASP A 53 -18.69 -40.99 72.77
CA ASP A 53 -19.52 -39.98 73.40
C ASP A 53 -18.70 -38.74 73.78
N THR A 54 -18.76 -37.70 72.95
CA THR A 54 -17.89 -36.52 73.03
C THR A 54 -18.24 -35.58 74.18
N LYS A 55 -19.21 -35.95 75.03
CA LYS A 55 -19.75 -35.06 76.07
C LYS A 55 -18.98 -35.08 77.41
N ASN A 56 -18.05 -36.02 77.62
CA ASN A 56 -17.38 -36.19 78.92
C ASN A 56 -15.84 -36.33 78.85
N VAL A 57 -15.17 -35.58 77.96
CA VAL A 57 -13.69 -35.60 77.87
C VAL A 57 -13.12 -34.36 78.55
N THR A 58 -12.11 -34.50 79.40
CA THR A 58 -11.48 -33.35 80.06
C THR A 58 -10.83 -32.41 79.02
N PRO A 59 -10.75 -31.09 79.27
CA PRO A 59 -10.10 -30.15 78.35
C PRO A 59 -8.64 -30.52 78.06
N GLU A 60 -7.97 -31.15 79.03
CA GLU A 60 -6.60 -31.65 78.93
C GLU A 60 -6.50 -32.81 77.94
N GLU A 61 -7.37 -33.83 78.05
CA GLU A 61 -7.42 -34.96 77.11
C GLU A 61 -7.77 -34.51 75.69
N THR A 62 -8.68 -33.53 75.55
CA THR A 62 -9.02 -32.94 74.25
C THR A 62 -7.84 -32.19 73.64
N SER A 63 -7.06 -31.47 74.46
CA SER A 63 -5.86 -30.76 74.02
C SER A 63 -4.75 -31.73 73.62
N ILE A 64 -4.54 -32.81 74.37
CA ILE A 64 -3.59 -33.88 74.03
C ILE A 64 -3.99 -34.54 72.72
N TYR A 65 -5.28 -34.84 72.53
CA TYR A 65 -5.79 -35.39 71.28
C TYR A 65 -5.52 -34.45 70.11
N ILE A 66 -5.93 -33.18 70.21
CA ILE A 66 -5.73 -32.17 69.17
C ILE A 66 -4.23 -32.03 68.83
N LEU A 67 -3.35 -31.91 69.83
CA LEU A 67 -1.91 -31.78 69.62
C LEU A 67 -1.30 -33.04 69.01
N SER A 68 -1.77 -34.23 69.39
CA SER A 68 -1.33 -35.49 68.79
C SER A 68 -1.74 -35.60 67.32
N VAL A 69 -2.97 -35.19 66.99
CA VAL A 69 -3.48 -35.20 65.60
C VAL A 69 -2.79 -34.13 64.76
N LEU A 70 -2.58 -32.93 65.29
CA LEU A 70 -1.83 -31.87 64.61
C LEU A 70 -0.37 -32.25 64.35
N ARG A 71 0.23 -33.09 65.21
CA ARG A 71 1.55 -33.69 64.99
C ARG A 71 1.53 -34.68 63.82
N VAL A 72 0.51 -35.53 63.74
CA VAL A 72 0.31 -36.48 62.63
C VAL A 72 0.02 -35.75 61.31
N LEU A 73 -0.72 -34.63 61.35
CA LEU A 73 -1.04 -33.78 60.20
C LEU A 73 0.12 -32.84 59.78
N HIS A 74 1.32 -33.00 60.34
CA HIS A 74 2.52 -32.26 59.97
C HIS A 74 2.38 -30.72 60.03
N TYR A 75 1.75 -30.18 61.08
CA TYR A 75 1.74 -28.74 61.35
C TYR A 75 3.07 -28.29 62.02
N HIS A 76 4.18 -28.40 61.25
CA HIS A 76 5.59 -27.91 61.36
C HIS A 76 6.54 -28.30 62.53
N PRO A 77 7.89 -28.32 62.31
CA PRO A 77 8.69 -28.67 61.13
C PRO A 77 9.23 -30.12 61.25
N GLN A 78 10.06 -30.50 60.28
CA GLN A 78 10.68 -31.82 60.13
C GLN A 78 11.19 -32.42 61.45
N VAL A 79 11.14 -33.74 61.56
CA VAL A 79 11.76 -34.47 62.68
C VAL A 79 13.26 -34.18 62.68
N GLU A 80 13.69 -33.12 63.37
CA GLU A 80 15.10 -32.86 63.64
C GLU A 80 15.52 -33.86 64.71
N VAL A 81 16.07 -34.98 64.25
CA VAL A 81 16.85 -35.86 65.12
C VAL A 81 18.03 -35.02 65.64
N PRO A 82 18.19 -34.85 66.96
CA PRO A 82 19.31 -34.08 67.50
C PRO A 82 20.64 -34.62 66.97
N GLY A 83 21.51 -33.75 66.44
CA GLY A 83 22.76 -34.14 65.74
C GLY A 83 23.71 -35.06 66.51
N VAL A 84 23.52 -35.19 67.82
CA VAL A 84 24.21 -36.15 68.70
C VAL A 84 23.92 -37.61 68.31
N TYR A 85 22.71 -37.93 67.86
CA TYR A 85 22.30 -39.29 67.45
C TYR A 85 22.58 -39.58 65.96
N LEU A 86 22.76 -38.54 65.14
CA LEU A 86 23.18 -38.67 63.73
C LEU A 86 24.69 -38.95 63.57
N SER A 87 25.46 -38.87 64.66
CA SER A 87 26.88 -39.23 64.66
C SER A 87 27.10 -40.75 64.65
N ASP A 88 26.08 -41.53 65.02
CA ASP A 88 26.09 -42.99 64.92
C ASP A 88 25.78 -43.42 63.46
N PRO A 89 26.68 -44.16 62.80
CA PRO A 89 26.51 -44.57 61.41
C PRO A 89 25.24 -45.40 61.14
N GLU A 90 24.76 -46.16 62.13
CA GLU A 90 23.57 -47.01 61.96
C GLU A 90 22.28 -46.17 61.98
N VAL A 91 22.20 -45.18 62.88
CA VAL A 91 21.07 -44.24 63.00
C VAL A 91 21.03 -43.28 61.80
N SER A 92 22.18 -42.84 61.30
CA SER A 92 22.27 -42.00 60.11
C SER A 92 21.79 -42.73 58.85
N SER A 93 22.20 -44.00 58.67
CA SER A 93 21.71 -44.83 57.55
C SER A 93 20.20 -45.07 57.63
N LEU A 94 19.66 -45.30 58.83
CA LEU A 94 18.22 -45.49 59.03
C LEU A 94 17.44 -44.20 58.75
N TYR A 95 17.97 -43.05 59.17
CA TYR A 95 17.37 -41.74 58.87
C TYR A 95 17.40 -41.44 57.37
N GLU A 96 18.48 -41.78 56.66
CA GLU A 96 18.58 -41.68 55.20
C GLU A 96 17.59 -42.61 54.47
N GLN A 97 17.39 -43.83 54.96
CA GLN A 97 16.36 -44.74 54.45
C GLN A 97 14.94 -44.19 54.69
N TYR A 98 14.71 -43.60 55.87
CA TYR A 98 13.43 -42.97 56.21
C TYR A 98 13.13 -41.75 55.33
N THR A 99 14.11 -40.86 55.12
CA THR A 99 13.95 -39.70 54.24
C THR A 99 13.76 -40.12 52.78
N ALA A 100 14.52 -41.12 52.30
CA ALA A 100 14.32 -41.71 50.98
C ALA A 100 12.93 -42.33 50.80
N LEU A 101 12.39 -43.00 51.83
CA LEU A 101 11.04 -43.55 51.81
C LEU A 101 9.97 -42.46 51.79
N ILE A 102 10.16 -41.37 52.54
CA ILE A 102 9.29 -40.20 52.50
C ILE A 102 9.29 -39.58 51.11
N ASP A 103 10.45 -39.39 50.51
CA ASP A 103 10.53 -38.76 49.19
C ASP A 103 9.93 -39.68 48.10
N ARG A 104 10.13 -40.99 48.21
CA ARG A 104 9.42 -41.98 47.38
C ARG A 104 7.90 -41.89 47.58
N PHE A 105 7.43 -41.77 48.83
CA PHE A 105 6.01 -41.61 49.13
C PHE A 105 5.45 -40.32 48.52
N LYS A 106 6.16 -39.19 48.62
CA LYS A 106 5.73 -37.92 48.00
C LYS A 106 5.59 -38.04 46.50
N VAL A 107 6.53 -38.71 45.82
CA VAL A 107 6.47 -38.93 44.37
C VAL A 107 5.25 -39.78 44.02
N VAL A 108 5.08 -40.94 44.67
CA VAL A 108 3.95 -41.85 44.42
C VAL A 108 2.61 -41.19 44.75
N HIS A 109 2.53 -40.44 45.85
CA HIS A 109 1.33 -39.70 46.23
C HIS A 109 1.00 -38.60 45.22
N LYS A 110 2.01 -37.86 44.75
CA LYS A 110 1.83 -36.84 43.71
C LYS A 110 1.33 -37.46 42.40
N GLU A 111 1.89 -38.59 41.97
CA GLU A 111 1.43 -39.33 40.80
C GLU A 111 -0.01 -39.83 40.97
N ARG A 112 -0.36 -40.37 42.14
CA ARG A 112 -1.73 -40.78 42.47
C ARG A 112 -2.71 -39.61 42.43
N GLU A 113 -2.36 -38.47 43.00
CA GLU A 113 -3.21 -37.27 43.01
C GLU A 113 -3.41 -36.69 41.60
N ILE A 114 -2.37 -36.71 40.77
CA ILE A 114 -2.48 -36.36 39.34
C ILE A 114 -3.41 -37.36 38.64
N GLY A 115 -3.24 -38.66 38.88
CA GLY A 115 -4.11 -39.71 38.34
C GLY A 115 -5.56 -39.55 38.78
N ARG A 116 -5.81 -39.18 40.04
CA ARG A 116 -7.15 -38.90 40.58
C ARG A 116 -7.81 -37.73 39.89
N LYS A 117 -7.12 -36.60 39.73
CA LYS A 117 -7.64 -35.45 38.97
C LYS A 117 -7.93 -35.80 37.51
N ASN A 118 -7.08 -36.61 36.89
CA ASN A 118 -7.32 -37.10 35.54
C ASN A 118 -8.54 -38.03 35.47
N PHE A 119 -8.78 -38.85 36.49
CA PHE A 119 -9.99 -39.68 36.59
C PHE A 119 -11.25 -38.84 36.78
N GLU A 120 -11.21 -37.79 37.61
CA GLU A 120 -12.32 -36.83 37.78
C GLU A 120 -12.64 -36.14 36.44
N ASN A 121 -11.62 -35.64 35.72
CA ASN A 121 -11.78 -35.09 34.37
C ASN A 121 -12.32 -36.13 33.36
N ALA A 122 -11.88 -37.38 33.44
CA ALA A 122 -12.38 -38.46 32.60
C ALA A 122 -13.85 -38.80 32.93
N SER A 123 -14.25 -38.69 34.20
CA SER A 123 -15.63 -38.86 34.63
C SER A 123 -16.53 -37.74 34.10
N GLU A 124 -16.06 -36.48 34.07
CA GLU A 124 -16.76 -35.37 33.43
C GLU A 124 -16.91 -35.60 31.93
N LEU A 125 -15.84 -36.00 31.24
CA LEU A 125 -15.90 -36.32 29.81
C LEU A 125 -16.82 -37.51 29.52
N THR A 126 -16.88 -38.50 30.41
CA THR A 126 -17.81 -39.64 30.29
C THR A 126 -19.26 -39.19 30.50
N ALA A 127 -19.50 -38.25 31.41
CA ALA A 127 -20.83 -37.65 31.57
C ALA A 127 -21.23 -36.85 30.33
N ASP A 128 -20.32 -36.06 29.75
CA ASP A 128 -20.54 -35.31 28.51
C ASP A 128 -20.74 -36.23 27.30
N LEU A 129 -19.99 -37.32 27.19
CA LEU A 129 -20.24 -38.33 26.15
C LEU A 129 -21.64 -38.93 26.29
N LYS A 130 -22.08 -39.21 27.52
CA LYS A 130 -23.43 -39.72 27.77
C LYS A 130 -24.51 -38.69 27.46
N THR A 131 -24.27 -37.39 27.66
CA THR A 131 -25.22 -36.34 27.24
C THR A 131 -25.25 -36.21 25.72
N MET A 132 -24.09 -36.21 25.05
CA MET A 132 -24.00 -36.21 23.59
C MET A 132 -24.65 -37.44 22.95
N GLU A 133 -24.52 -38.62 23.56
CA GLU A 133 -25.21 -39.85 23.11
C GLU A 133 -26.73 -39.72 23.18
N LYS A 134 -27.25 -39.17 24.28
CA LYS A 134 -28.69 -38.88 24.42
C LYS A 134 -29.17 -37.86 23.39
N GLU A 135 -28.38 -36.82 23.13
CA GLU A 135 -28.70 -35.83 22.09
C GLU A 135 -28.70 -36.46 20.70
N LYS A 136 -27.71 -37.29 20.39
CA LYS A 136 -27.63 -38.06 19.15
C LYS A 136 -28.86 -38.97 18.99
N GLU A 137 -29.25 -39.69 20.04
CA GLU A 137 -30.44 -40.55 20.01
C GLU A 137 -31.72 -39.71 19.78
N ALA A 138 -31.87 -38.60 20.50
CA ALA A 138 -33.01 -37.69 20.31
C ALA A 138 -33.08 -37.11 18.89
N VAL A 139 -31.94 -36.71 18.31
CA VAL A 139 -31.84 -36.26 16.92
C VAL A 139 -32.17 -37.39 15.96
N THR A 140 -31.69 -38.61 16.21
CA THR A 140 -31.97 -39.79 15.37
C THR A 140 -33.47 -40.10 15.36
N ILE A 141 -34.12 -40.13 16.52
CA ILE A 141 -35.59 -40.31 16.64
C ILE A 141 -36.34 -39.19 15.90
N ARG A 142 -35.87 -37.95 15.99
CA ARG A 142 -36.47 -36.82 15.27
C ARG A 142 -36.31 -36.96 13.76
N ILE A 143 -35.14 -37.40 13.28
CA ILE A 143 -34.88 -37.67 11.87
C ILE A 143 -35.79 -38.79 11.38
N GLU A 144 -35.94 -39.89 12.12
CA GLU A 144 -36.85 -40.99 11.77
C GLU A 144 -38.30 -40.51 11.65
N LYS A 145 -38.78 -39.73 12.64
CA LYS A 145 -40.12 -39.10 12.58
C LYS A 145 -40.28 -38.16 11.39
N MET A 146 -39.26 -37.38 11.04
CA MET A 146 -39.29 -36.50 9.87
C MET A 146 -39.21 -37.30 8.56
N ARG A 147 -38.44 -38.39 8.52
CA ARG A 147 -38.31 -39.28 7.37
C ARG A 147 -39.64 -39.97 7.06
N ALA A 148 -40.32 -40.50 8.08
CA ALA A 148 -41.66 -41.07 7.93
C ALA A 148 -42.68 -40.05 7.39
N LYS A 149 -42.59 -38.77 7.83
CA LYS A 149 -43.42 -37.69 7.27
C LYS A 149 -43.04 -37.29 5.84
N ALA A 150 -41.79 -37.47 5.47
CA ALA A 150 -41.24 -37.11 4.16
C ALA A 150 -41.29 -38.26 3.13
N GLU A 151 -41.73 -39.47 3.51
CA GLU A 151 -41.82 -40.63 2.61
C GLU A 151 -42.59 -40.36 1.31
N VAL A 152 -43.66 -39.54 1.40
CA VAL A 152 -44.50 -39.14 0.25
C VAL A 152 -43.72 -38.33 -0.80
N GLY A 153 -42.60 -37.70 -0.42
CA GLY A 153 -41.80 -36.81 -1.26
C GLY A 153 -40.30 -37.12 -1.26
N ILE A 154 -39.91 -38.38 -1.05
CA ILE A 154 -38.49 -38.81 -0.96
C ILE A 154 -37.63 -38.32 -2.14
N HIS A 155 -38.18 -38.32 -3.35
CA HIS A 155 -37.48 -37.90 -4.57
C HIS A 155 -37.17 -36.38 -4.61
N LEU A 156 -37.87 -35.55 -3.83
CA LEU A 156 -37.56 -34.12 -3.68
C LEU A 156 -36.52 -33.85 -2.58
N LEU A 157 -36.18 -34.84 -1.76
CA LEU A 157 -35.27 -34.64 -0.63
C LEU A 157 -33.85 -34.28 -1.11
N ASP A 158 -33.39 -34.89 -2.20
CA ASP A 158 -32.10 -34.58 -2.81
C ASP A 158 -32.06 -33.15 -3.37
N ALA A 159 -33.15 -32.72 -4.01
CA ALA A 159 -33.29 -31.35 -4.50
C ALA A 159 -33.37 -30.32 -3.35
N ALA A 160 -34.09 -30.65 -2.27
CA ALA A 160 -34.17 -29.80 -1.08
C ALA A 160 -32.84 -29.73 -0.32
N HIS A 161 -32.08 -30.83 -0.29
CA HIS A 161 -30.73 -30.88 0.27
C HIS A 161 -29.76 -30.03 -0.55
N ALA A 162 -29.80 -30.15 -1.89
CA ALA A 162 -29.01 -29.30 -2.78
C ALA A 162 -29.36 -27.81 -2.58
N LEU A 163 -30.65 -27.46 -2.53
CA LEU A 163 -31.10 -26.10 -2.27
C LEU A 163 -30.63 -25.58 -0.90
N ARG A 164 -30.65 -26.42 0.13
CA ARG A 164 -30.15 -26.05 1.46
C ARG A 164 -28.66 -25.77 1.44
N ILE A 165 -27.86 -26.62 0.78
CA ILE A 165 -26.42 -26.39 0.62
C ILE A 165 -26.17 -25.06 -0.10
N GLU A 166 -26.88 -24.79 -1.19
CA GLU A 166 -26.74 -23.52 -1.91
C GLU A 166 -27.17 -22.31 -1.05
N LYS A 167 -28.21 -22.45 -0.23
CA LYS A 167 -28.63 -21.40 0.71
C LYS A 167 -27.63 -21.19 1.86
N ASP A 168 -26.98 -22.24 2.33
CA ASP A 168 -25.93 -22.14 3.35
C ASP A 168 -24.68 -21.45 2.75
N LYS A 169 -24.27 -21.84 1.54
CA LYS A 169 -23.20 -21.14 0.77
C LYS A 169 -23.54 -19.67 0.51
N GLU A 170 -24.78 -19.36 0.14
CA GLU A 170 -25.24 -17.98 -0.06
C GLU A 170 -25.10 -17.16 1.22
N ARG A 171 -25.41 -17.73 2.40
CA ARG A 171 -25.20 -17.04 3.68
C ARG A 171 -23.73 -16.82 4.00
N ASP A 172 -22.88 -17.81 3.73
CA ASP A 172 -21.43 -17.70 3.94
C ASP A 172 -20.83 -16.62 3.03
N LEU A 173 -21.25 -16.57 1.75
CA LEU A 173 -20.85 -15.53 0.81
C LEU A 173 -21.32 -14.14 1.24
N VAL A 174 -22.56 -14.00 1.73
CA VAL A 174 -23.06 -12.72 2.25
C VAL A 174 -22.25 -12.27 3.47
N LEU A 175 -21.91 -13.19 4.38
CA LEU A 175 -21.05 -12.87 5.53
C LEU A 175 -19.64 -12.44 5.08
N GLN A 176 -19.07 -13.08 4.06
CA GLN A 176 -17.80 -12.68 3.47
C GLN A 176 -17.89 -11.29 2.82
N GLU A 177 -18.94 -11.02 2.04
CA GLU A 177 -19.18 -9.73 1.41
C GLU A 177 -19.33 -8.60 2.46
N GLU A 178 -20.03 -8.87 3.57
CA GLU A 178 -20.13 -7.93 4.70
C GLU A 178 -18.77 -7.66 5.33
N GLN A 179 -17.94 -8.68 5.55
CA GLN A 179 -16.58 -8.55 6.08
C GLN A 179 -15.66 -7.78 5.13
N GLU A 180 -15.70 -8.09 3.82
CA GLU A 180 -14.92 -7.39 2.80
C GLU A 180 -15.32 -5.91 2.71
N LYS A 181 -16.62 -5.59 2.71
CA LYS A 181 -17.11 -4.20 2.77
C LYS A 181 -16.64 -3.48 4.02
N GLU A 182 -16.65 -4.15 5.17
CA GLU A 182 -16.12 -3.57 6.40
C GLU A 182 -14.62 -3.28 6.28
N ILE A 183 -13.83 -4.22 5.73
CA ILE A 183 -12.39 -4.04 5.50
C ILE A 183 -12.12 -2.89 4.53
N THR A 184 -12.83 -2.84 3.39
CA THR A 184 -12.69 -1.75 2.40
C THR A 184 -13.03 -0.41 3.03
N SER A 185 -14.12 -0.30 3.81
CA SER A 185 -14.46 0.97 4.48
C SER A 185 -13.39 1.38 5.53
N ARG A 186 -12.78 0.43 6.24
CA ARG A 186 -11.64 0.68 7.15
C ARG A 186 -10.39 1.15 6.39
N LEU A 187 -10.11 0.56 5.23
CA LEU A 187 -8.99 0.97 4.37
C LEU A 187 -9.22 2.36 3.77
N GLU A 188 -10.43 2.65 3.28
CA GLU A 188 -10.81 3.97 2.75
C GLU A 188 -10.71 5.07 3.82
N THR A 189 -11.20 4.82 5.03
CA THR A 189 -11.07 5.76 6.16
C THR A 189 -9.60 5.98 6.56
N SER A 190 -8.79 4.92 6.56
CA SER A 190 -7.34 5.03 6.78
C SER A 190 -6.64 5.84 5.68
N LEU A 191 -7.00 5.63 4.42
CA LEU A 191 -6.47 6.37 3.28
C LEU A 191 -6.83 7.86 3.39
N GLN A 192 -8.09 8.18 3.67
CA GLN A 192 -8.54 9.56 3.89
C GLN A 192 -7.80 10.23 5.05
N ARG A 193 -7.50 9.49 6.12
CA ARG A 193 -6.70 9.99 7.24
C ARG A 193 -5.27 10.33 6.78
N LEU A 194 -4.61 9.41 6.08
CA LEU A 194 -3.25 9.64 5.56
C LEU A 194 -3.19 10.81 4.58
N GLU A 195 -4.21 10.97 3.73
CA GLU A 195 -4.30 12.13 2.84
C GLU A 195 -4.50 13.45 3.59
N LYS A 196 -5.29 13.45 4.67
CA LYS A 196 -5.43 14.62 5.55
C LYS A 196 -4.12 14.96 6.23
N GLU A 197 -3.40 13.97 6.77
CA GLU A 197 -2.08 14.14 7.38
C GLU A 197 -1.07 14.69 6.35
N LEU A 198 -1.08 14.18 5.11
CA LEU A 198 -0.26 14.67 4.01
C LEU A 198 -0.63 16.12 3.62
N GLN A 199 -1.92 16.45 3.60
CA GLN A 199 -2.39 17.81 3.31
C GLN A 199 -1.99 18.80 4.41
N ILE A 200 -2.03 18.37 5.68
CA ILE A 200 -1.52 19.15 6.81
C ILE A 200 -0.02 19.38 6.60
N LEU A 201 0.78 18.32 6.41
CA LEU A 201 2.23 18.44 6.15
C LEU A 201 2.57 19.33 4.94
N LYS A 202 1.77 19.29 3.86
CA LYS A 202 1.94 20.18 2.69
C LYS A 202 1.56 21.63 2.96
N LYS A 203 0.58 21.89 3.83
CA LYS A 203 0.24 23.25 4.28
C LYS A 203 1.27 23.77 5.30
N ASP A 204 1.82 22.87 6.09
CA ASP A 204 2.84 23.14 7.10
C ASP A 204 4.17 23.58 6.48
N GLU A 205 4.43 23.26 5.21
CA GLU A 205 5.64 23.68 4.48
C GLU A 205 5.67 25.20 4.25
N ASN A 206 4.53 25.90 4.27
CA ASN A 206 4.46 27.31 3.87
C ASN A 206 4.00 28.32 4.96
N GLU A 207 3.32 27.95 6.07
CA GLU A 207 2.68 28.98 6.93
C GLU A 207 2.64 28.79 8.46
N VAL A 208 3.27 27.79 9.09
CA VAL A 208 2.95 27.48 10.52
C VAL A 208 4.16 27.53 11.46
N THR A 209 4.18 28.52 12.35
CA THR A 209 5.05 28.54 13.55
C THR A 209 4.73 27.33 14.44
N VAL A 210 5.73 26.69 15.04
CA VAL A 210 5.55 25.51 15.93
C VAL A 210 4.45 25.70 16.99
N GLN A 211 4.26 26.93 17.48
CA GLN A 211 3.21 27.30 18.44
C GLN A 211 1.77 27.19 17.88
N THR A 212 1.52 27.62 16.64
CA THR A 212 0.19 27.54 16.02
C THR A 212 -0.15 26.10 15.63
N LEU A 213 0.85 25.30 15.25
CA LEU A 213 0.68 23.85 15.04
C LEU A 213 0.30 23.13 16.33
N LEU A 214 1.02 23.40 17.42
CA LEU A 214 0.70 22.83 18.73
C LEU A 214 -0.70 23.21 19.17
N GLN A 215 -1.10 24.48 19.04
CA GLN A 215 -2.45 24.93 19.37
C GLN A 215 -3.52 24.17 18.57
N HIS A 216 -3.36 24.05 17.24
CA HIS A 216 -4.29 23.29 16.40
C HIS A 216 -4.34 21.82 16.81
N LEU A 217 -3.20 21.19 17.11
CA LEU A 217 -3.15 19.80 17.59
C LEU A 217 -3.85 19.65 18.94
N TYR A 218 -3.69 20.59 19.88
CA TYR A 218 -4.42 20.57 21.14
C TYR A 218 -5.93 20.68 20.91
N GLU A 219 -6.38 21.58 20.03
CA GLU A 219 -7.79 21.74 19.69
C GLU A 219 -8.35 20.43 19.07
N VAL A 220 -7.65 19.83 18.11
CA VAL A 220 -8.03 18.54 17.51
C VAL A 220 -8.07 17.42 18.55
N ILE A 221 -7.07 17.33 19.43
CA ILE A 221 -7.02 16.32 20.50
C ILE A 221 -8.20 16.49 21.45
N THR A 222 -8.56 17.72 21.83
CA THR A 222 -9.70 17.96 22.74
C THR A 222 -11.03 17.56 22.10
N VAL A 223 -11.26 17.91 20.82
CA VAL A 223 -12.45 17.50 20.08
C VAL A 223 -12.51 15.98 19.93
N GLN A 224 -11.39 15.36 19.55
CA GLN A 224 -11.30 13.90 19.40
C GLN A 224 -11.52 13.17 20.73
N THR A 225 -11.01 13.72 21.84
CA THR A 225 -11.21 13.19 23.19
C THR A 225 -12.69 13.23 23.59
N ILE A 226 -13.40 14.32 23.27
CA ILE A 226 -14.84 14.43 23.51
C ILE A 226 -15.62 13.42 22.63
N MET A 227 -15.25 13.26 21.36
CA MET A 227 -15.89 12.28 20.47
C MET A 227 -15.70 10.84 20.96
N THR A 228 -14.48 10.49 21.37
CA THR A 228 -14.11 9.13 21.79
C THR A 228 -14.65 8.75 23.17
N ASN A 229 -14.71 9.70 24.12
CA ASN A 229 -15.16 9.40 25.48
C ASN A 229 -16.67 9.52 25.66
N GLU A 230 -17.35 10.45 24.98
CA GLU A 230 -18.77 10.74 25.23
C GLU A 230 -19.67 10.25 24.09
N ASN A 231 -19.43 10.69 22.85
CA ASN A 231 -20.39 10.50 21.76
C ASN A 231 -20.33 9.10 21.11
N LEU A 232 -19.15 8.59 20.78
CA LEU A 232 -19.00 7.25 20.17
C LEU A 232 -19.51 6.14 21.10
N PRO A 233 -19.11 6.09 22.39
CA PRO A 233 -19.58 5.06 23.31
C PRO A 233 -21.10 5.11 23.52
N ALA A 234 -21.68 6.31 23.62
CA ALA A 234 -23.13 6.48 23.73
C ALA A 234 -23.87 5.98 22.47
N GLY A 235 -23.38 6.34 21.28
CA GLY A 235 -23.95 5.87 20.01
C GLY A 235 -23.82 4.35 19.82
N ILE A 236 -22.67 3.77 20.18
CA ILE A 236 -22.44 2.32 20.15
C ILE A 236 -23.39 1.61 21.13
N HIS A 237 -23.55 2.14 22.35
CA HIS A 237 -24.46 1.57 23.34
C HIS A 237 -25.91 1.60 22.85
N GLU A 238 -26.36 2.69 22.23
CA GLU A 238 -27.70 2.81 21.65
C GLU A 238 -27.92 1.79 20.52
N LYS A 239 -26.97 1.68 19.56
CA LYS A 239 -27.04 0.69 18.47
C LYS A 239 -27.01 -0.74 18.99
N LYS A 240 -26.16 -1.05 19.98
CA LYS A 240 -26.08 -2.36 20.63
C LYS A 240 -27.37 -2.70 21.37
N SER A 241 -27.99 -1.73 22.04
CA SER A 241 -29.28 -1.90 22.71
C SER A 241 -30.39 -2.15 21.69
N ARG A 242 -30.40 -1.44 20.56
CA ARG A 242 -31.33 -1.70 19.45
C ARG A 242 -31.12 -3.08 18.84
N MET A 243 -29.88 -3.52 18.65
CA MET A 243 -29.56 -4.85 18.12
C MET A 243 -30.02 -5.95 19.09
N LYS A 244 -29.79 -5.78 20.40
CA LYS A 244 -30.32 -6.70 21.42
C LYS A 244 -31.85 -6.77 21.39
N ALA A 245 -32.53 -5.63 21.25
CA ALA A 245 -33.98 -5.60 21.13
C ALA A 245 -34.47 -6.31 19.85
N LEU A 246 -33.83 -6.09 18.70
CA LEU A 246 -34.16 -6.78 17.45
C LEU A 246 -33.90 -8.29 17.52
N ASN A 247 -32.81 -8.71 18.17
CA ASN A 247 -32.52 -10.11 18.42
C ASN A 247 -33.54 -10.76 19.35
N ALA A 248 -33.98 -10.05 20.39
CA ALA A 248 -35.07 -10.51 21.25
C ALA A 248 -36.37 -10.65 20.45
N VAL A 249 -36.70 -9.69 19.58
CA VAL A 249 -37.88 -9.75 18.70
C VAL A 249 -37.81 -10.96 17.75
N LYS A 250 -36.64 -11.27 17.19
CA LYS A 250 -36.44 -12.47 16.34
C LYS A 250 -36.66 -13.79 17.08
N GLN A 251 -36.39 -13.83 18.39
CA GLN A 251 -36.58 -15.04 19.22
C GLN A 251 -38.06 -15.32 19.53
N TYR A 252 -38.95 -14.32 19.44
CA TYR A 252 -40.39 -14.54 19.60
C TYR A 252 -41.00 -15.12 18.32
N SER A 253 -41.64 -16.28 18.40
CA SER A 253 -42.26 -16.96 17.24
C SER A 253 -43.45 -16.20 16.64
N TYR A 254 -44.11 -15.33 17.40
CA TYR A 254 -45.13 -14.38 16.91
C TYR A 254 -45.39 -13.31 17.99
N LEU A 255 -45.15 -12.03 17.68
CA LEU A 255 -45.49 -10.90 18.56
C LEU A 255 -46.84 -10.31 18.13
N GLY A 256 -47.93 -10.74 18.77
CA GLY A 256 -49.28 -10.24 18.46
C GLY A 256 -49.49 -8.78 18.90
N PRO A 257 -50.41 -8.03 18.27
CA PRO A 257 -50.71 -6.64 18.62
C PRO A 257 -51.15 -6.46 20.09
N GLU A 258 -51.80 -7.47 20.68
CA GLU A 258 -52.16 -7.47 22.11
C GLU A 258 -50.93 -7.52 23.04
N GLN A 259 -49.91 -8.31 22.71
CA GLN A 259 -48.69 -8.40 23.52
C GLN A 259 -47.86 -7.11 23.44
N ILE A 260 -47.85 -6.46 22.27
CA ILE A 260 -47.24 -5.14 22.09
C ILE A 260 -47.98 -4.10 22.93
N ASN A 261 -49.32 -4.11 22.92
CA ASN A 261 -50.11 -3.20 23.74
C ASN A 261 -49.92 -3.45 25.24
N ALA A 262 -49.79 -4.70 25.67
CA ALA A 262 -49.48 -5.03 27.06
C ALA A 262 -48.08 -4.53 27.48
N LEU A 263 -47.08 -4.66 26.61
CA LEU A 263 -45.73 -4.11 26.84
C LEU A 263 -45.72 -2.58 26.87
N ARG A 264 -46.50 -1.91 26.00
CA ARG A 264 -46.69 -0.45 26.03
C ARG A 264 -47.33 0.01 27.33
N ASN A 265 -48.39 -0.66 27.78
CA ASN A 265 -49.05 -0.33 29.04
C ASN A 265 -48.11 -0.51 30.24
N LYS A 266 -47.26 -1.54 30.22
CA LYS A 266 -46.21 -1.72 31.25
C LYS A 266 -45.15 -0.62 31.18
N LEU A 267 -44.74 -0.21 29.98
CA LEU A 267 -43.81 0.90 29.79
C LEU A 267 -44.38 2.22 30.31
N ASP A 268 -45.66 2.50 30.03
CA ASP A 268 -46.36 3.69 30.50
C ASP A 268 -46.52 3.70 32.03
N ALA A 269 -46.78 2.53 32.63
CA ALA A 269 -46.84 2.38 34.09
C ALA A 269 -45.47 2.66 34.74
N VAL A 270 -44.39 2.09 34.21
CA VAL A 270 -43.02 2.33 34.69
C VAL A 270 -42.58 3.77 34.45
N ALA A 271 -42.95 4.37 33.32
CA ALA A 271 -42.65 5.78 33.04
C ALA A 271 -43.34 6.72 34.04
N LYS A 272 -44.61 6.45 34.36
CA LYS A 272 -45.33 7.17 35.43
C LYS A 272 -44.68 6.97 36.80
N GLU A 273 -44.22 5.77 37.12
CA GLU A 273 -43.53 5.49 38.38
C GLU A 273 -42.19 6.24 38.48
N ILE A 274 -41.39 6.26 37.39
CA ILE A 274 -40.16 7.04 37.31
C ILE A 274 -40.45 8.54 37.46
N GLN A 275 -41.50 9.04 36.80
CA GLN A 275 -41.88 10.45 36.89
C GLN A 275 -42.31 10.81 38.32
N ASN A 276 -43.13 9.99 38.97
CA ASN A 276 -43.50 10.17 40.38
C ASN A 276 -42.27 10.13 41.30
N LEU A 277 -41.29 9.25 41.04
CA LEU A 277 -40.03 9.20 41.79
C LEU A 277 -39.19 10.47 41.57
N VAL A 278 -39.11 10.98 40.35
CA VAL A 278 -38.43 12.25 40.03
C VAL A 278 -39.10 13.43 40.72
N GLU A 279 -40.43 13.54 40.64
CA GLU A 279 -41.21 14.58 41.32
C GLU A 279 -41.10 14.48 42.85
N SER A 280 -41.06 13.26 43.40
CA SER A 280 -40.81 13.03 44.83
C SER A 280 -39.40 13.42 45.26
N LYS A 281 -38.40 13.25 44.39
CA LYS A 281 -37.01 13.66 44.63
C LYS A 281 -36.86 15.18 44.57
N ILE A 282 -37.58 15.84 43.66
CA ILE A 282 -37.62 17.30 43.55
C ILE A 282 -38.28 17.92 44.80
N SER A 283 -39.33 17.30 45.34
CA SER A 283 -40.07 17.83 46.51
C SER A 283 -39.45 17.53 47.87
N LYS A 284 -38.63 16.46 48.01
CA LYS A 284 -38.10 16.00 49.32
C LYS A 284 -36.74 16.55 49.72
N SER A 285 -36.10 17.39 48.92
CA SER A 285 -34.78 17.91 49.27
C SER A 285 -34.66 19.39 48.95
N ASN A 286 -33.96 20.13 49.81
CA ASN A 286 -33.52 21.51 49.60
C ASN A 286 -32.53 21.57 48.39
N ILE A 287 -33.03 21.26 47.20
CA ILE A 287 -32.33 21.12 45.91
C ILE A 287 -32.32 22.43 45.12
N ASP A 288 -32.95 23.50 45.63
CA ASP A 288 -33.12 24.78 44.93
C ASP A 288 -31.78 25.43 44.51
N LYS A 289 -30.65 25.04 45.13
CA LYS A 289 -29.30 25.46 44.72
C LYS A 289 -28.70 24.62 43.59
N ILE A 290 -29.08 23.35 43.44
CA ILE A 290 -28.51 22.41 42.44
C ILE A 290 -29.28 22.50 41.12
N GLU A 291 -30.57 22.78 41.16
CA GLU A 291 -31.41 22.93 39.97
C GLU A 291 -30.90 23.97 38.96
N PRO A 292 -30.48 25.20 39.36
CA PRO A 292 -29.88 26.14 38.42
C PRO A 292 -28.57 25.62 37.81
N PHE A 293 -27.75 24.85 38.54
CA PHE A 293 -26.55 24.22 37.97
C PHE A 293 -26.89 23.07 37.01
N ARG A 294 -27.99 22.33 37.23
CA ARG A 294 -28.47 21.32 36.27
C ARG A 294 -29.00 21.97 35.00
N GLN A 295 -29.73 23.07 35.13
CA GLN A 295 -30.22 23.85 33.99
C GLN A 295 -29.05 24.49 33.24
N GLN A 296 -28.05 25.04 33.93
CA GLN A 296 -26.83 25.55 33.32
C GLN A 296 -26.04 24.44 32.64
N ALA A 297 -25.86 23.28 33.27
CA ALA A 297 -25.19 22.13 32.68
C ALA A 297 -25.94 21.60 31.44
N ALA A 298 -27.28 21.56 31.49
CA ALA A 298 -28.11 21.18 30.34
C ALA A 298 -28.01 22.21 29.20
N ALA A 299 -28.01 23.51 29.51
CA ALA A 299 -27.82 24.57 28.52
C ALA A 299 -26.42 24.50 27.89
N VAL A 300 -25.36 24.33 28.69
CA VAL A 300 -23.97 24.16 28.21
C VAL A 300 -23.83 22.88 27.39
N ALA A 301 -24.45 21.78 27.80
CA ALA A 301 -24.45 20.52 27.05
C ALA A 301 -25.17 20.68 25.70
N ASN A 302 -26.31 21.40 25.66
CA ASN A 302 -27.03 21.70 24.42
C ASN A 302 -26.21 22.61 23.50
N ILE A 303 -25.54 23.64 24.04
CA ILE A 303 -24.63 24.49 23.27
C ILE A 303 -23.46 23.66 22.72
N LYS A 304 -22.81 22.83 23.55
CA LYS A 304 -21.74 21.90 23.14
C LYS A 304 -22.21 20.99 22.01
N ARG A 305 -23.41 20.41 22.14
CA ARG A 305 -24.02 19.54 21.11
C ARG A 305 -24.28 20.29 19.81
N ASN A 306 -24.85 21.49 19.87
CA ASN A 306 -25.13 22.31 18.70
C ASN A 306 -23.84 22.77 17.98
N VAL A 307 -22.78 23.10 18.72
CA VAL A 307 -21.49 23.47 18.15
C VAL A 307 -20.83 22.27 17.47
N LEU A 308 -20.86 21.10 18.12
CA LEU A 308 -20.38 19.85 17.52
C LEU A 308 -21.15 19.48 16.25
N GLU A 309 -22.47 19.63 16.23
CA GLU A 309 -23.29 19.38 15.04
C GLU A 309 -22.95 20.36 13.90
N LYS A 310 -22.69 21.64 14.22
CA LYS A 310 -22.23 22.62 13.23
C LYS A 310 -20.84 22.28 12.70
N LEU A 311 -19.93 21.83 13.57
CA LEU A 311 -18.59 21.39 13.19
C LEU A 311 -18.68 20.18 12.25
N GLU A 312 -19.47 19.17 12.60
CA GLU A 312 -19.70 17.97 11.78
C GLU A 312 -20.30 18.34 10.41
N LYS A 313 -21.28 19.26 10.35
CA LYS A 313 -21.83 19.76 9.07
C LYS A 313 -20.77 20.48 8.22
N SER A 314 -19.90 21.27 8.84
CA SER A 314 -18.80 21.96 8.15
C SER A 314 -17.75 20.97 7.65
N GLU A 315 -17.39 19.98 8.46
CA GLU A 315 -16.46 18.90 8.10
C GLU A 315 -17.00 18.05 6.95
N ASN A 316 -18.30 17.69 6.97
CA ASN A 316 -18.95 16.97 5.89
C ASN A 316 -18.97 17.82 4.61
N SER A 317 -19.28 19.12 4.72
CA SER A 317 -19.24 20.04 3.57
C SER A 317 -17.82 20.15 2.99
N LEU A 318 -16.79 20.17 3.84
CA LEU A 318 -15.39 20.16 3.42
C LEU A 318 -15.02 18.84 2.73
N GLN A 319 -15.44 17.69 3.27
CA GLN A 319 -15.23 16.38 2.64
C GLN A 319 -15.91 16.29 1.27
N GLU A 320 -17.15 16.77 1.15
CA GLU A 320 -17.84 16.83 -0.15
C GLU A 320 -17.11 17.71 -1.16
N LEU A 321 -16.62 18.88 -0.73
CA LEU A 321 -15.85 19.78 -1.59
C LEU A 321 -14.51 19.15 -2.02
N LEU A 322 -13.83 18.44 -1.12
CA LEU A 322 -12.61 17.69 -1.43
C LEU A 322 -12.87 16.55 -2.42
N LEU A 323 -13.96 15.80 -2.26
CA LEU A 323 -14.37 14.77 -3.22
C LEU A 323 -14.69 15.39 -4.58
N LYS A 324 -15.45 16.49 -4.62
CA LYS A 324 -15.72 17.24 -5.86
C LYS A 324 -14.42 17.72 -6.50
N LEU A 325 -13.45 18.19 -5.72
CA LEU A 325 -12.14 18.60 -6.22
C LEU A 325 -11.35 17.42 -6.79
N LYS A 326 -11.31 16.27 -6.13
CA LYS A 326 -10.68 15.05 -6.66
C LYS A 326 -11.32 14.60 -7.98
N VAL A 327 -12.65 14.53 -8.03
CA VAL A 327 -13.37 14.20 -9.27
C VAL A 327 -13.04 15.21 -10.37
N LYS A 328 -12.98 16.51 -10.07
CA LYS A 328 -12.57 17.54 -11.05
C LYS A 328 -11.11 17.39 -11.47
N GLN A 329 -10.22 16.99 -10.56
CA GLN A 329 -8.83 16.69 -10.90
C GLN A 329 -8.72 15.47 -11.80
N GLU A 330 -9.43 14.38 -11.51
CA GLU A 330 -9.48 13.18 -12.34
C GLU A 330 -10.08 13.46 -13.71
N LEU A 331 -11.20 14.19 -13.78
CA LEU A 331 -11.75 14.68 -15.04
C LEU A 331 -10.77 15.59 -15.78
N SER A 332 -10.01 16.44 -15.08
CA SER A 332 -8.98 17.25 -15.72
C SER A 332 -7.84 16.42 -16.27
N LYS A 333 -7.42 15.35 -15.58
CA LYS A 333 -6.39 14.42 -16.05
C LYS A 333 -6.87 13.65 -17.28
N LEU A 334 -8.13 13.20 -17.27
CA LEU A 334 -8.75 12.52 -18.40
C LEU A 334 -8.88 13.44 -19.63
N VAL A 335 -9.23 14.72 -19.42
CA VAL A 335 -9.28 15.73 -20.49
C VAL A 335 -7.88 16.17 -20.96
N VAL A 336 -6.83 15.96 -20.17
CA VAL A 336 -5.43 16.29 -20.50
C VAL A 336 -4.77 15.25 -21.42
N GLU A 337 -5.38 14.08 -21.65
CA GLU A 337 -4.94 13.19 -22.75
C GLU A 337 -5.00 13.91 -24.11
N ASP A 338 -5.98 14.78 -24.31
CA ASP A 338 -5.93 15.81 -25.34
C ASP A 338 -5.05 16.95 -24.83
N VAL A 339 -3.80 17.00 -25.30
CA VAL A 339 -2.84 18.08 -25.02
C VAL A 339 -3.38 19.38 -25.63
N ILE A 340 -4.33 20.02 -24.96
CA ILE A 340 -4.82 21.35 -25.28
C ILE A 340 -3.90 22.31 -24.54
N PRO A 341 -2.95 22.99 -25.22
CA PRO A 341 -2.07 23.95 -24.56
C PRO A 341 -2.96 25.08 -24.02
N LYS A 342 -2.89 25.36 -22.71
CA LYS A 342 -3.68 26.43 -22.07
C LYS A 342 -2.77 27.60 -21.68
N GLY A 343 -3.32 28.81 -21.74
CA GLY A 343 -2.64 30.03 -21.27
C GLY A 343 -1.41 30.41 -22.10
N GLU A 344 -0.23 30.37 -21.48
CA GLU A 344 1.03 30.79 -22.11
C GLU A 344 1.48 29.89 -23.24
N GLU A 345 1.24 28.58 -23.13
CA GLU A 345 1.61 27.63 -24.19
C GLU A 345 0.74 27.83 -25.43
N LEU A 346 -0.54 28.17 -25.27
CA LEU A 346 -1.40 28.56 -26.37
C LEU A 346 -0.90 29.83 -27.06
N LYS A 347 -0.48 30.83 -26.28
CA LYS A 347 0.10 32.06 -26.85
C LYS A 347 1.38 31.77 -27.63
N LYS A 348 2.27 30.92 -27.08
CA LYS A 348 3.48 30.46 -27.78
C LYS A 348 3.13 29.69 -29.06
N TYR A 349 2.14 28.80 -29.01
CA TYR A 349 1.65 28.06 -30.18
C TYR A 349 1.04 28.98 -31.24
N ILE A 350 0.18 29.91 -30.87
CA ILE A 350 -0.40 30.91 -31.78
C ILE A 350 0.70 31.78 -32.41
N ASN A 351 1.70 32.19 -31.64
CA ASN A 351 2.82 32.96 -32.18
C ASN A 351 3.67 32.13 -33.16
N ARG A 352 3.91 30.84 -32.86
CA ARG A 352 4.53 29.88 -33.81
C ARG A 352 3.67 29.72 -35.08
N LEU A 353 2.35 29.66 -34.95
CA LEU A 353 1.44 29.56 -36.09
C LEU A 353 1.44 30.84 -36.93
N LYS A 354 1.46 32.02 -36.29
CA LYS A 354 1.56 33.31 -36.98
C LYS A 354 2.87 33.44 -37.73
N THR A 355 4.00 33.13 -37.09
CA THR A 355 5.33 33.15 -37.74
C THR A 355 5.42 32.15 -38.89
N ARG A 356 4.87 30.94 -38.72
CA ARG A 356 4.78 29.95 -39.82
C ARG A 356 3.86 30.42 -40.94
N GLY A 357 2.77 31.12 -40.62
CA GLY A 357 1.87 31.73 -41.59
C GLY A 357 2.52 32.88 -42.36
N THR A 358 3.35 33.71 -41.72
CA THR A 358 4.12 34.75 -42.40
C THR A 358 5.20 34.15 -43.29
N LEU A 359 5.89 33.09 -42.84
CA LEU A 359 6.86 32.35 -43.67
C LEU A 359 6.19 31.74 -44.89
N TYR A 360 5.04 31.09 -44.72
CA TYR A 360 4.29 30.54 -45.84
C TYR A 360 3.90 31.63 -46.87
N LYS A 361 3.44 32.80 -46.41
CA LYS A 361 3.13 33.93 -47.30
C LYS A 361 4.37 34.45 -48.02
N HIS A 362 5.51 34.51 -47.32
CA HIS A 362 6.78 34.92 -47.91
C HIS A 362 7.26 33.94 -48.99
N CYS A 363 7.36 32.63 -48.67
CA CYS A 363 7.73 31.62 -49.67
C CYS A 363 6.75 31.57 -50.84
N LYS A 364 5.44 31.78 -50.60
CA LYS A 364 4.46 31.87 -51.69
C LYS A 364 4.70 33.08 -52.59
N ALA A 365 5.08 34.22 -52.02
CA ALA A 365 5.41 35.43 -52.79
C ALA A 365 6.71 35.25 -53.57
N GLU A 366 7.72 34.62 -52.98
CA GLU A 366 8.99 34.27 -53.62
C GLU A 366 8.77 33.32 -54.80
N LEU A 367 7.96 32.27 -54.63
CA LEU A 367 7.57 31.38 -55.73
C LEU A 367 6.81 32.12 -56.84
N ALA A 368 5.94 33.07 -56.50
CA ALA A 368 5.26 33.89 -57.50
C ALA A 368 6.24 34.80 -58.26
N TRP A 369 7.25 35.34 -57.57
CA TRP A 369 8.29 36.16 -58.17
C TRP A 369 9.19 35.32 -59.10
N LEU A 370 9.66 34.15 -58.66
CA LEU A 370 10.43 33.22 -59.49
C LEU A 370 9.65 32.76 -60.73
N ASN A 371 8.34 32.51 -60.59
CA ASN A 371 7.50 32.19 -61.75
C ASN A 371 7.38 33.37 -62.73
N ALA A 372 7.26 34.59 -62.22
CA ALA A 372 7.26 35.79 -63.07
C ALA A 372 8.60 35.98 -63.77
N GLU A 373 9.72 35.81 -63.07
CA GLU A 373 11.07 35.86 -63.63
C GLU A 373 11.26 34.77 -64.70
N ASN A 374 10.84 33.53 -64.41
CA ASN A 374 10.88 32.45 -65.38
C ASN A 374 10.05 32.78 -66.63
N SER A 375 8.88 33.41 -66.47
CA SER A 375 8.06 33.86 -67.60
C SER A 375 8.75 34.96 -68.43
N VAL A 376 9.44 35.89 -67.78
CA VAL A 376 10.26 36.92 -68.45
C VAL A 376 11.43 36.28 -69.17
N LEU A 377 12.14 35.32 -68.55
CA LEU A 377 13.23 34.57 -69.18
C LEU A 377 12.75 33.77 -70.40
N HIS A 378 11.59 33.12 -70.32
CA HIS A 378 10.96 32.46 -71.46
C HIS A 378 10.65 33.45 -72.60
N ARG A 379 10.20 34.67 -72.27
CA ARG A 379 9.99 35.71 -73.29
C ARG A 379 11.31 36.21 -73.89
N THR A 380 12.33 36.41 -73.07
CA THR A 380 13.66 36.85 -73.53
C THR A 380 14.32 35.80 -74.41
N THR A 381 14.24 34.52 -74.05
CA THR A 381 14.74 33.41 -74.87
C THR A 381 14.01 33.33 -76.22
N ALA A 382 12.68 33.49 -76.24
CA ALA A 382 11.91 33.56 -77.49
C ALA A 382 12.33 34.76 -78.36
N ILE A 383 12.59 35.94 -77.78
CA ILE A 383 13.09 37.11 -78.52
C ILE A 383 14.49 36.83 -79.09
N LEU A 384 15.39 36.24 -78.30
CA LEU A 384 16.74 35.90 -78.75
C LEU A 384 16.72 34.83 -79.85
N GLU A 385 15.81 33.86 -79.77
CA GLU A 385 15.62 32.84 -80.80
C GLU A 385 15.09 33.44 -82.11
N ASP A 386 14.15 34.38 -82.02
CA ASP A 386 13.68 35.15 -83.19
C ASP A 386 14.81 36.00 -83.79
N GLN A 387 15.58 36.72 -82.97
CA GLN A 387 16.75 37.47 -83.42
C GLN A 387 17.81 36.56 -84.06
N PHE A 388 18.07 35.38 -83.50
CA PHE A 388 18.98 34.39 -84.06
C PHE A 388 18.49 33.87 -85.42
N ASN A 389 17.18 33.61 -85.54
CA ASN A 389 16.57 33.22 -86.80
C ASN A 389 16.68 34.33 -87.86
N GLN A 390 16.45 35.59 -87.49
CA GLN A 390 16.66 36.75 -88.36
C GLN A 390 18.13 36.87 -88.78
N CYS A 391 19.09 36.70 -87.87
CA CYS A 391 20.52 36.68 -88.20
C CYS A 391 20.89 35.52 -89.15
N ASN A 392 20.31 34.33 -88.97
CA ASN A 392 20.52 33.20 -89.88
C ASN A 392 19.95 33.46 -91.28
N GLN A 393 18.75 34.04 -91.36
CA GLN A 393 18.15 34.47 -92.63
C GLN A 393 19.03 35.52 -93.33
N ALA A 394 19.50 36.54 -92.59
CA ALA A 394 20.43 37.53 -93.10
C ALA A 394 21.76 36.90 -93.57
N ARG A 395 22.27 35.89 -92.87
CA ARG A 395 23.48 35.14 -93.27
C ARG A 395 23.28 34.35 -94.55
N GLU A 396 22.12 33.72 -94.73
CA GLU A 396 21.78 33.03 -95.97
C GLU A 396 21.62 34.01 -97.14
N ILE A 397 20.99 35.18 -96.93
CA ILE A 397 20.98 36.26 -97.92
C ILE A 397 22.42 36.69 -98.27
N LEU A 398 23.30 36.84 -97.28
CA LEU A 398 24.71 37.19 -97.49
C LEU A 398 25.48 36.13 -98.31
N LYS A 399 25.20 34.84 -98.11
CA LYS A 399 25.72 33.75 -98.96
C LYS A 399 25.18 33.86 -100.39
N THR A 400 23.90 34.19 -100.58
CA THR A 400 23.35 34.39 -101.93
C THR A 400 23.95 35.60 -102.63
N VAL A 401 24.22 36.71 -101.92
CA VAL A 401 24.88 37.90 -102.46
C VAL A 401 26.35 37.62 -102.82
N LYS A 402 27.06 36.80 -102.02
CA LYS A 402 28.41 36.31 -102.37
C LYS A 402 28.43 35.42 -103.62
N LYS A 403 27.30 34.81 -103.99
CA LYS A 403 27.14 34.00 -105.21
C LYS A 403 26.76 34.83 -106.44
N ASN A 404 26.31 36.07 -106.24
CA ASN A 404 25.89 37.00 -107.29
C ASN A 404 26.95 38.04 -107.66
N THR A 405 28.19 37.90 -107.19
CA THR A 405 29.33 38.66 -107.72
C THR A 405 29.83 37.94 -108.99
N SER A 406 29.02 38.02 -110.04
CA SER A 406 29.31 37.48 -111.38
C SER A 406 29.82 38.62 -112.27
N ASP A 407 31.06 38.46 -112.74
CA ASP A 407 31.54 38.74 -114.09
C ASP A 407 31.00 39.99 -114.81
N ASN A 408 31.52 41.17 -114.43
CA ASN A 408 31.61 42.35 -115.31
C ASN A 408 32.70 43.31 -114.80
N PHE A 409 33.96 42.84 -114.80
CA PHE A 409 35.12 43.70 -114.55
C PHE A 409 35.57 44.37 -115.87
N SER A 410 35.32 45.68 -115.99
CA SER A 410 35.94 46.56 -117.00
C SER A 410 36.63 47.73 -116.31
N ALA A 411 37.75 48.20 -116.88
CA ALA A 411 38.61 49.25 -116.30
C ALA A 411 37.88 50.59 -116.07
N GLU A 412 36.83 50.90 -116.85
CA GLU A 412 36.02 52.11 -116.67
C GLU A 412 35.05 52.05 -115.48
N ASN A 413 34.58 50.85 -115.12
CA ASN A 413 33.64 50.66 -114.01
C ASN A 413 34.34 50.47 -112.65
N ALA A 414 35.66 50.22 -112.64
CA ALA A 414 36.42 49.92 -111.43
C ALA A 414 36.40 51.08 -110.41
N SER A 415 36.49 52.33 -110.86
CA SER A 415 36.46 53.50 -109.96
C SER A 415 35.08 53.70 -109.34
N SER A 416 34.01 53.58 -110.13
CA SER A 416 32.62 53.72 -109.68
C SER A 416 32.22 52.61 -108.70
N ILE A 417 32.60 51.36 -109.01
CA ILE A 417 32.39 50.20 -108.13
C ILE A 417 33.20 50.35 -106.83
N ASN A 418 34.45 50.83 -106.88
CA ASN A 418 35.22 51.10 -105.66
C ASN A 418 34.59 52.22 -104.81
N LEU A 419 34.09 53.29 -105.44
CA LEU A 419 33.43 54.39 -104.73
C LEU A 419 32.12 53.92 -104.07
N GLN A 420 31.39 53.03 -104.73
CA GLN A 420 30.19 52.39 -104.20
C GLN A 420 30.55 51.42 -103.06
N LEU A 421 31.59 50.59 -103.20
CA LEU A 421 32.13 49.75 -102.13
C LEU A 421 32.61 50.57 -100.93
N CYS A 422 33.29 51.70 -101.14
CA CYS A 422 33.74 52.57 -100.05
C CYS A 422 32.56 53.22 -99.31
N ARG A 423 31.50 53.60 -100.04
CA ARG A 423 30.24 54.09 -99.44
C ARG A 423 29.56 52.98 -98.66
N ASP A 424 29.44 51.78 -99.24
CA ASP A 424 28.84 50.63 -98.58
C ASP A 424 29.63 50.24 -97.32
N ILE A 425 30.95 50.12 -97.40
CA ILE A 425 31.84 49.89 -96.25
C ILE A 425 31.65 50.96 -95.17
N SER A 426 31.49 52.23 -95.55
CA SER A 426 31.26 53.31 -94.59
C SER A 426 29.88 53.19 -93.92
N THR A 427 28.83 52.84 -94.68
CA THR A 427 27.48 52.59 -94.12
C THR A 427 27.42 51.33 -93.25
N PHE A 428 28.20 50.30 -93.57
CA PHE A 428 28.36 49.13 -92.72
C PHE A 428 29.10 49.48 -91.43
N ARG A 429 30.15 50.30 -91.52
CA ARG A 429 30.91 50.76 -90.36
C ARG A 429 30.05 51.61 -89.42
N THR A 430 29.20 52.50 -89.94
CA THR A 430 28.27 53.29 -89.10
C THR A 430 27.19 52.43 -88.46
N ARG A 431 26.72 51.34 -89.12
CA ARG A 431 25.80 50.36 -88.50
C ARG A 431 26.47 49.44 -87.47
N LEU A 432 27.76 49.14 -87.61
CA LEU A 432 28.49 48.24 -86.70
C LEU A 432 28.85 48.89 -85.37
N ILE A 433 29.19 50.18 -85.37
CA ILE A 433 29.57 50.93 -84.15
C ILE A 433 28.53 50.82 -83.01
N PRO A 434 27.22 51.04 -83.23
CA PRO A 434 26.23 50.91 -82.16
C PRO A 434 26.09 49.46 -81.66
N LEU A 435 26.15 48.47 -82.54
CA LEU A 435 26.13 47.05 -82.13
C LEU A 435 27.36 46.66 -81.30
N ILE A 436 28.53 47.20 -81.64
CA ILE A 436 29.77 47.00 -80.85
C ILE A 436 29.61 47.62 -79.46
N ASN A 437 29.04 48.82 -79.37
CA ASN A 437 28.78 49.49 -78.08
C ASN A 437 27.75 48.72 -77.24
N GLU A 438 26.67 48.20 -77.83
CA GLU A 438 25.69 47.37 -77.12
C GLU A 438 26.30 46.07 -76.60
N ILE A 439 27.12 45.38 -77.40
CA ILE A 439 27.85 44.18 -76.96
C ILE A 439 28.82 44.52 -75.82
N GLN A 440 29.46 45.69 -75.87
CA GLN A 440 30.37 46.12 -74.81
C GLN A 440 29.63 46.39 -73.50
N MET A 441 28.48 47.08 -73.55
CA MET A 441 27.61 47.30 -72.38
C MET A 441 27.07 45.98 -71.80
N LEU A 442 26.69 45.03 -72.66
CA LEU A 442 26.23 43.70 -72.21
C LEU A 442 27.35 42.91 -71.55
N ARG A 443 28.58 43.00 -72.06
CA ARG A 443 29.76 42.37 -71.44
C ARG A 443 30.08 42.97 -70.07
N GLU A 444 29.88 44.28 -69.90
CA GLU A 444 30.11 44.95 -68.62
C GLU A 444 29.06 44.52 -67.58
N LYS A 445 27.77 44.52 -67.95
CA LYS A 445 26.69 43.97 -67.09
C LYS A 445 26.90 42.51 -66.75
N HIS A 446 27.36 41.69 -67.69
CA HIS A 446 27.64 40.28 -67.43
C HIS A 446 28.73 40.11 -66.36
N ARG A 447 29.81 40.92 -66.41
CA ARG A 447 30.85 40.89 -65.37
C ARG A 447 30.34 41.34 -64.01
N GLU A 448 29.46 42.34 -63.97
CA GLU A 448 28.82 42.77 -62.72
C GLU A 448 28.00 41.63 -62.10
N PHE A 449 27.15 40.97 -62.90
CA PHE A 449 26.37 39.81 -62.48
C PHE A 449 27.23 38.61 -62.05
N GLU A 450 28.32 38.31 -62.77
CA GLU A 450 29.26 37.26 -62.37
C GLU A 450 29.91 37.58 -61.02
N SER A 451 30.32 38.83 -60.80
CA SER A 451 30.89 39.29 -59.52
C SER A 451 29.87 39.19 -58.38
N GLU A 452 28.61 39.58 -58.60
CA GLU A 452 27.55 39.43 -57.60
C GLU A 452 27.24 37.95 -57.30
N GLN A 453 27.19 37.10 -58.33
CA GLN A 453 26.99 35.66 -58.16
C GLN A 453 28.14 35.02 -57.38
N GLU A 454 29.39 35.42 -57.64
CA GLU A 454 30.54 34.89 -56.91
C GLU A 454 30.54 35.31 -55.43
N LYS A 455 30.13 36.55 -55.13
CA LYS A 455 29.92 37.02 -53.75
C LYS A 455 28.82 36.23 -53.05
N ALA A 456 27.68 36.02 -53.71
CA ALA A 456 26.57 35.24 -53.16
C ALA A 456 26.98 33.77 -52.88
N LYS A 457 27.72 33.15 -53.80
CA LYS A 457 28.27 31.79 -53.62
C LYS A 457 29.20 31.70 -52.43
N LYS A 458 30.09 32.68 -52.22
CA LYS A 458 31.00 32.72 -51.06
C LYS A 458 30.22 32.77 -49.73
N VAL A 459 29.22 33.65 -49.64
CA VAL A 459 28.36 33.75 -48.44
C VAL A 459 27.59 32.44 -48.22
N GLN A 460 27.06 31.82 -49.29
CA GLN A 460 26.37 30.53 -49.17
C GLN A 460 27.30 29.43 -48.63
N ILE A 461 28.51 29.31 -49.17
CA ILE A 461 29.49 28.32 -48.71
C ILE A 461 29.88 28.56 -47.25
N GLU A 462 30.07 29.83 -46.84
CA GLU A 462 30.35 30.18 -45.45
C GLU A 462 29.20 29.77 -44.52
N VAL A 463 27.95 30.08 -44.88
CA VAL A 463 26.77 29.68 -44.10
C VAL A 463 26.64 28.16 -44.03
N GLU A 464 26.76 27.45 -45.16
CA GLU A 464 26.74 25.98 -45.20
C GLU A 464 27.82 25.37 -44.32
N SER A 465 29.05 25.90 -44.37
CA SER A 465 30.14 25.43 -43.52
C SER A 465 29.83 25.64 -42.03
N SER A 466 29.30 26.81 -41.64
CA SER A 466 28.92 27.09 -40.25
C SER A 466 27.78 26.22 -39.73
N MET A 467 26.79 25.94 -40.60
CA MET A 467 25.70 25.01 -40.30
C MET A 467 26.21 23.59 -40.18
N SER A 468 27.14 23.16 -41.05
CA SER A 468 27.73 21.82 -40.99
C SER A 468 28.50 21.59 -39.68
N VAL A 469 29.24 22.60 -39.20
CA VAL A 469 29.93 22.55 -37.90
C VAL A 469 28.90 22.42 -36.77
N SER A 470 27.87 23.27 -36.77
CA SER A 470 26.83 23.23 -35.73
C SER A 470 26.06 21.90 -35.73
N ILE A 471 25.80 21.32 -36.90
CA ILE A 471 25.16 20.01 -37.03
C ILE A 471 26.06 18.91 -36.46
N ASN A 472 27.35 18.92 -36.79
CA ASN A 472 28.30 17.93 -36.29
C ASN A 472 28.48 18.02 -34.76
N ASP A 473 28.52 19.24 -34.21
CA ASP A 473 28.60 19.46 -32.76
C ASP A 473 27.35 18.91 -32.05
N LEU A 474 26.15 19.23 -32.57
CA LEU A 474 24.90 18.70 -32.02
C LEU A 474 24.79 17.17 -32.17
N GLN A 475 25.30 16.60 -33.26
CA GLN A 475 25.36 15.15 -33.43
C GLN A 475 26.31 14.51 -32.41
N SER A 476 27.48 15.09 -32.17
CA SER A 476 28.42 14.62 -31.15
C SER A 476 27.81 14.69 -29.75
N GLU A 477 27.15 15.80 -29.39
CA GLU A 477 26.46 15.93 -28.11
C GLU A 477 25.31 14.92 -27.95
N LEU A 478 24.58 14.63 -29.02
CA LEU A 478 23.52 13.63 -29.02
C LEU A 478 24.07 12.22 -28.81
N GLU A 479 25.16 11.86 -29.48
CA GLU A 479 25.81 10.56 -29.29
C GLU A 479 26.41 10.42 -27.89
N ASP A 480 27.02 11.48 -27.34
CA ASP A 480 27.51 11.49 -25.96
C ASP A 480 26.38 11.31 -24.93
N ARG A 481 25.23 11.98 -25.15
CA ARG A 481 24.04 11.81 -24.29
C ARG A 481 23.45 10.42 -24.42
N LYS A 482 23.37 9.86 -25.63
CA LYS A 482 22.93 8.47 -25.84
C LYS A 482 23.85 7.49 -25.12
N ALA A 483 25.17 7.66 -25.23
CA ALA A 483 26.14 6.80 -24.55
C ALA A 483 25.99 6.88 -23.01
N LYS A 484 25.74 8.08 -22.46
CA LYS A 484 25.44 8.25 -21.02
C LYS A 484 24.15 7.55 -20.61
N LEU A 485 23.07 7.71 -21.38
CA LEU A 485 21.80 7.01 -21.13
C LEU A 485 21.96 5.49 -21.16
N VAL A 486 22.68 4.93 -22.13
CA VAL A 486 22.95 3.49 -22.19
C VAL A 486 23.67 3.02 -20.92
N LYS A 487 24.73 3.71 -20.49
CA LYS A 487 25.44 3.38 -19.24
C LYS A 487 24.54 3.46 -18.00
N GLU A 488 23.68 4.47 -17.91
CA GLU A 488 22.71 4.61 -16.81
C GLU A 488 21.66 3.49 -16.83
N THR A 489 21.17 3.09 -18.01
CA THR A 489 20.22 1.98 -18.15
C THR A 489 20.84 0.64 -17.75
N GLU A 490 22.07 0.36 -18.16
CA GLU A 490 22.81 -0.83 -17.72
C GLU A 490 23.07 -0.81 -16.21
N GLY A 491 23.40 0.36 -15.65
CA GLY A 491 23.56 0.55 -14.21
C GLY A 491 22.28 0.26 -13.43
N LYS A 492 21.15 0.77 -13.92
CA LYS A 492 19.81 0.51 -13.36
C LYS A 492 19.47 -0.98 -13.41
N GLU A 493 19.69 -1.64 -14.55
CA GLU A 493 19.41 -3.07 -14.69
C GLU A 493 20.25 -3.93 -13.74
N LYS A 494 21.53 -3.57 -13.54
CA LYS A 494 22.40 -4.22 -12.54
C LYS A 494 21.87 -4.05 -11.11
N LEU A 495 21.40 -2.86 -10.76
CA LEU A 495 20.81 -2.59 -9.44
C LEU A 495 19.50 -3.36 -9.24
N GLU A 496 18.63 -3.41 -10.25
CA GLU A 496 17.38 -4.19 -10.21
C GLU A 496 17.66 -5.69 -10.04
N LYS A 497 18.65 -6.24 -10.75
CA LYS A 497 19.12 -7.62 -10.56
C LYS A 497 19.66 -7.87 -9.14
N SER A 498 20.31 -6.89 -8.52
CA SER A 498 20.79 -7.01 -7.13
C SER A 498 19.62 -6.98 -6.13
N ILE A 499 18.66 -6.07 -6.33
CA ILE A 499 17.47 -5.93 -5.47
C ILE A 499 16.60 -7.19 -5.53
N THR A 500 16.38 -7.76 -6.72
CA THR A 500 15.62 -9.01 -6.87
C THR A 500 16.30 -10.17 -6.15
N LYS A 501 17.62 -10.33 -6.28
CA LYS A 501 18.39 -11.31 -5.50
C LYS A 501 18.22 -11.12 -3.99
N MET A 502 18.35 -9.89 -3.49
CA MET A 502 18.15 -9.60 -2.06
C MET A 502 16.73 -9.94 -1.58
N LYS A 503 15.70 -9.60 -2.37
CA LYS A 503 14.30 -9.94 -2.05
C LYS A 503 14.06 -11.45 -1.99
N THR A 504 14.56 -12.20 -2.97
CA THR A 504 14.43 -13.67 -2.96
C THR A 504 15.13 -14.32 -1.75
N MET A 505 16.25 -13.75 -1.31
CA MET A 505 16.96 -14.20 -0.11
C MET A 505 16.14 -13.87 1.15
N GLU A 506 15.57 -12.67 1.24
CA GLU A 506 14.73 -12.26 2.38
C GLU A 506 13.47 -13.14 2.50
N GLU A 507 12.81 -13.47 1.39
CA GLU A 507 11.66 -14.39 1.37
C GLU A 507 12.05 -15.82 1.77
N ARG A 508 13.26 -16.28 1.39
CA ARG A 508 13.79 -17.57 1.84
C ARG A 508 14.05 -17.57 3.35
N ILE A 509 14.67 -16.52 3.89
CA ILE A 509 14.90 -16.36 5.33
C ILE A 509 13.58 -16.32 6.12
N LYS A 510 12.53 -15.68 5.58
CA LYS A 510 11.20 -15.66 6.22
C LYS A 510 10.59 -17.06 6.27
N ARG A 511 10.61 -17.80 5.15
CA ARG A 511 10.13 -19.20 5.10
C ARG A 511 10.88 -20.10 6.08
N ASP A 512 12.21 -19.99 6.13
CA ASP A 512 13.04 -20.83 7.00
C ASP A 512 12.88 -20.49 8.50
N LYS A 513 12.35 -19.32 8.85
CA LYS A 513 11.97 -18.95 10.24
C LYS A 513 10.60 -19.50 10.67
N GLU A 514 9.72 -19.76 9.71
CA GLU A 514 8.36 -20.25 9.97
C GLU A 514 8.29 -21.78 10.08
N ASP A 515 9.33 -22.50 9.64
CA ASP A 515 9.38 -23.97 9.64
C ASP A 515 9.96 -24.55 10.96
N PRO A 516 9.18 -25.30 11.77
CA PRO A 516 9.60 -25.77 13.11
C PRO A 516 10.66 -26.88 13.11
N SER A 517 11.01 -27.43 11.95
CA SER A 517 11.91 -28.59 11.81
C SER A 517 13.41 -28.22 11.73
N VAL A 518 13.73 -26.94 11.49
CA VAL A 518 15.11 -26.48 11.29
C VAL A 518 15.68 -25.89 12.58
N SER A 519 16.59 -26.64 13.23
CA SER A 519 17.14 -26.30 14.55
C SER A 519 18.06 -25.07 14.58
N ASP A 520 18.53 -24.56 13.43
CA ASP A 520 19.28 -23.29 13.32
C ASP A 520 19.39 -22.83 11.85
N PRO A 521 18.43 -22.05 11.32
CA PRO A 521 18.43 -21.61 9.91
C PRO A 521 19.67 -20.77 9.54
N GLY A 522 20.35 -20.16 10.53
CA GLY A 522 21.58 -19.38 10.30
C GLY A 522 22.80 -20.23 9.92
N LYS A 523 22.93 -21.45 10.45
CA LYS A 523 24.06 -22.35 10.14
C LYS A 523 23.94 -22.97 8.75
N SER A 524 22.75 -23.45 8.38
CA SER A 524 22.51 -24.04 7.06
C SER A 524 22.79 -23.06 5.92
N ILE A 525 22.30 -21.81 6.05
CA ILE A 525 22.53 -20.76 5.05
C ILE A 525 24.02 -20.40 4.98
N LYS A 526 24.73 -20.39 6.11
CA LYS A 526 26.16 -20.09 6.15
C LYS A 526 27.00 -21.18 5.48
N GLU A 527 26.66 -22.46 5.69
CA GLU A 527 27.34 -23.58 5.03
C GLU A 527 27.07 -23.63 3.52
N GLU A 528 25.85 -23.32 3.10
CA GLU A 528 25.45 -23.26 1.69
C GLU A 528 26.13 -22.07 0.98
N LEU A 529 26.18 -20.89 1.60
CA LEU A 529 26.94 -19.74 1.09
C LEU A 529 28.43 -20.04 1.00
N ASN A 530 29.01 -20.73 1.98
CA ASN A 530 30.43 -21.07 1.96
C ASN A 530 30.76 -22.07 0.84
N SER A 531 29.87 -23.04 0.58
CA SER A 531 29.99 -23.95 -0.56
C SER A 531 29.87 -23.21 -1.90
N THR A 532 28.98 -22.22 -1.98
CA THR A 532 28.80 -21.39 -3.19
C THR A 532 30.03 -20.50 -3.44
N ILE A 533 30.61 -19.94 -2.37
CA ILE A 533 31.86 -19.16 -2.43
C ILE A 533 33.01 -20.04 -2.93
N GLN A 534 33.16 -21.26 -2.40
CA GLN A 534 34.20 -22.19 -2.85
C GLN A 534 34.03 -22.57 -4.33
N ALA A 535 32.79 -22.75 -4.79
CA ALA A 535 32.51 -23.05 -6.20
C ALA A 535 32.83 -21.86 -7.14
N GLU A 536 32.48 -20.64 -6.75
CA GLU A 536 32.84 -19.43 -7.51
C GLU A 536 34.36 -19.17 -7.49
N GLU A 537 35.05 -19.39 -6.38
CA GLU A 537 36.52 -19.30 -6.31
C GLU A 537 37.21 -20.32 -7.24
N ALA A 538 36.69 -21.55 -7.33
CA ALA A 538 37.18 -22.55 -8.27
C ALA A 538 36.96 -22.11 -9.73
N LYS A 539 35.81 -21.49 -10.01
CA LYS A 539 35.47 -20.95 -11.34
C LYS A 539 36.32 -19.74 -11.72
N ILE A 540 36.65 -18.87 -10.77
CA ILE A 540 37.59 -17.76 -10.98
C ILE A 540 38.99 -18.29 -11.30
N LYS A 541 39.45 -19.34 -10.60
CA LYS A 541 40.72 -19.99 -10.90
C LYS A 541 40.74 -20.60 -12.30
N SER A 542 39.68 -21.27 -12.74
CA SER A 542 39.62 -21.81 -14.11
C SER A 542 39.59 -20.70 -15.17
N LEU A 543 38.84 -19.62 -14.95
CA LEU A 543 38.80 -18.48 -15.88
C LEU A 543 40.13 -17.71 -15.95
N MET A 544 40.88 -17.63 -14.84
CA MET A 544 42.22 -17.06 -14.83
C MET A 544 43.18 -17.87 -15.71
N LEU A 545 43.14 -19.21 -15.59
CA LEU A 545 43.94 -20.11 -16.43
C LEU A 545 43.56 -19.99 -17.91
N GLU A 546 42.27 -19.89 -18.21
CA GLU A 546 41.79 -19.69 -19.58
C GLU A 546 42.20 -18.33 -20.15
N LYS A 547 42.20 -17.27 -19.33
CA LYS A 547 42.70 -15.94 -19.73
C LYS A 547 44.20 -15.94 -20.02
N GLU A 548 45.00 -16.66 -19.24
CA GLU A 548 46.43 -16.85 -19.53
C GLU A 548 46.61 -17.60 -20.86
N HIS A 549 45.91 -18.70 -21.05
CA HIS A 549 45.94 -19.45 -22.31
C HIS A 549 45.53 -18.57 -23.51
N LEU A 550 44.47 -17.75 -23.37
CA LEU A 550 44.04 -16.83 -24.42
C LEU A 550 45.11 -15.76 -24.72
N LYS A 551 45.76 -15.19 -23.70
CA LYS A 551 46.88 -14.27 -23.92
C LYS A 551 48.01 -14.92 -24.71
N ASP A 552 48.39 -16.15 -24.34
CA ASP A 552 49.44 -16.89 -25.05
C ASP A 552 49.04 -17.16 -26.51
N THR A 553 47.78 -17.52 -26.76
CA THR A 553 47.27 -17.68 -28.13
C THR A 553 47.26 -16.38 -28.92
N VAL A 554 46.86 -15.25 -28.32
CA VAL A 554 46.89 -13.94 -28.98
C VAL A 554 48.31 -13.54 -29.33
N ILE A 555 49.27 -13.68 -28.40
CA ILE A 555 50.69 -13.42 -28.67
C ILE A 555 51.20 -14.33 -29.80
N SER A 556 50.82 -15.61 -29.80
CA SER A 556 51.18 -16.52 -30.89
C SER A 556 50.56 -16.13 -32.23
N LYS A 557 49.30 -15.65 -32.24
CA LYS A 557 48.58 -15.22 -33.44
C LYS A 557 49.11 -13.91 -34.00
N GLU A 558 49.48 -12.98 -33.12
CA GLU A 558 50.09 -11.71 -33.47
C GLU A 558 51.49 -11.91 -34.07
N LYS A 559 52.29 -12.83 -33.50
CA LYS A 559 53.55 -13.29 -34.12
C LYS A 559 53.31 -13.96 -35.48
N GLN A 560 52.30 -14.83 -35.60
CA GLN A 560 51.94 -15.41 -36.91
C GLN A 560 51.57 -14.31 -37.91
N MET A 561 50.74 -13.34 -37.52
CA MET A 561 50.31 -12.24 -38.39
C MET A 561 51.50 -11.36 -38.84
N GLN A 562 52.45 -11.08 -37.94
CA GLN A 562 53.70 -10.42 -38.32
C GLN A 562 54.50 -11.25 -39.33
N MET A 563 54.68 -12.56 -39.10
CA MET A 563 55.35 -13.44 -40.06
C MET A 563 54.65 -13.49 -41.42
N TRP A 564 53.31 -13.48 -41.46
CA TRP A 564 52.55 -13.43 -42.71
C TRP A 564 52.69 -12.07 -43.42
N ASN A 565 52.69 -10.96 -42.68
CA ASN A 565 52.92 -9.63 -43.24
C ASN A 565 54.35 -9.49 -43.80
N ASP A 566 55.34 -10.09 -43.16
CA ASP A 566 56.74 -10.10 -43.61
C ASP A 566 56.97 -10.99 -44.85
N VAL A 567 56.08 -11.96 -45.11
CA VAL A 567 56.10 -12.80 -46.33
C VAL A 567 55.34 -12.13 -47.49
N LEU A 568 54.42 -11.22 -47.20
CA LEU A 568 53.64 -10.47 -48.18
C LEU A 568 54.29 -9.14 -48.62
N SER A 569 55.30 -8.66 -47.88
CA SER A 569 56.22 -7.58 -48.30
C SER A 569 57.46 -8.16 -48.99
#